data_AF-A0A6J5WP50-F1
#
_entry.id   AF-A0A6J5WP50-F1
#
_cell.length_a   1.000
_cell.length_b   1.000
_cell.length_c   1.000
_cell.angle_alpha   90.00
_cell.angle_beta   90.00
_cell.angle_gamma   90.00
#
_symmetry.space_group_name_H-M   'P 1'
#
loop_
_entity.id
_entity.type
_entity.pdbx_description
1 polymer ?
#
loop_
_entity_poly.entity_id
_entity_poly.type
_entity_poly.pdbx_seq_one_letter_code
_entity_poly.pdbx_strand_id
1 'polypeptide(L)'
;MAEKVMVSIRESTMVRPAEESTPRGSLWLSNSDLAFPPFHTSSVYFYRSSGKHNFFDKGVLKQALGKALVPFYPMAGRFKFNGQNGRVEIDCNAEGVVFVVAESSSAIDDFGDFAPTPDFLTLIPTIDYSGGISSYSILVLQITYFKCGGVSLGVGMEHRVADGVSGLHFVNTWSDIARGDLSNIKPPFMDRTLLRARDPPQPAFPHIEYQPSPQMKPF
;
A
#
# COMPACT_ATOMS: atom_id res chain seq x y z
N MET A 1 -6.21 -30.81 10.35
CA MET A 1 -6.55 -29.79 9.34
C MET A 1 -6.84 -28.52 10.11
N ALA A 2 -6.08 -27.45 9.88
CA ALA A 2 -6.39 -26.16 10.50
C ALA A 2 -7.76 -25.68 9.98
N GLU A 3 -8.59 -25.17 10.89
CA GLU A 3 -9.90 -24.63 10.55
C GLU A 3 -9.71 -23.37 9.71
N LYS A 4 -10.40 -23.26 8.57
CA LYS A 4 -10.25 -22.13 7.64
C LYS A 4 -10.63 -20.83 8.37
N VAL A 5 -9.75 -19.82 8.32
CA VAL A 5 -10.05 -18.51 8.90
C VAL A 5 -11.28 -17.91 8.22
N MET A 6 -12.31 -17.63 9.02
CA MET A 6 -13.53 -16.98 8.54
C MET A 6 -13.51 -15.51 8.92
N VAL A 7 -13.67 -14.65 7.91
CA VAL A 7 -13.72 -13.19 8.06
C VAL A 7 -15.05 -12.68 7.52
N SER A 8 -15.74 -11.87 8.32
CA SER A 8 -16.99 -11.20 7.94
C SER A 8 -16.77 -9.70 7.85
N ILE A 9 -16.97 -9.13 6.66
CA ILE A 9 -16.89 -7.69 6.45
C ILE A 9 -18.10 -7.02 7.10
N ARG A 10 -17.84 -6.01 7.93
CA ARG A 10 -18.87 -5.20 8.61
C ARG A 10 -19.06 -3.85 7.95
N GLU A 11 -17.98 -3.28 7.46
CA GLU A 11 -17.96 -1.92 6.92
C GLU A 11 -16.90 -1.81 5.83
N SER A 12 -17.20 -1.10 4.76
CA SER A 12 -16.21 -0.66 3.77
C SER A 12 -16.42 0.82 3.52
N THR A 13 -15.36 1.61 3.59
CA THR A 13 -15.44 3.06 3.47
C THR A 13 -14.28 3.57 2.63
N MET A 14 -14.58 4.54 1.77
CA MET A 14 -13.55 5.32 1.08
C MET A 14 -13.05 6.45 1.99
N VAL A 15 -11.81 6.40 2.44
CA VAL A 15 -11.19 7.45 3.26
C VAL A 15 -10.39 8.38 2.35
N ARG A 16 -10.76 9.66 2.34
CA ARG A 16 -10.10 10.70 1.54
C ARG A 16 -9.10 11.49 2.39
N PRO A 17 -8.14 12.19 1.77
CA PRO A 17 -7.34 13.18 2.47
C PRO A 17 -8.23 14.14 3.27
N ALA A 18 -7.81 14.48 4.49
CA ALA A 18 -8.58 15.34 5.38
C ALA A 18 -8.67 16.80 4.91
N GLU A 19 -7.81 17.19 3.97
CA GLU A 19 -7.78 18.53 3.36
C GLU A 19 -8.08 18.43 1.86
N GLU A 20 -8.95 19.31 1.36
CA GLU A 20 -9.33 19.33 -0.07
C GLU A 20 -8.20 19.82 -0.98
N SER A 21 -7.24 20.59 -0.45
CA SER A 21 -6.18 21.28 -1.21
C SER A 21 -4.93 20.45 -1.48
N THR A 22 -5.02 19.11 -1.44
CA THR A 22 -3.87 18.27 -1.81
C THR A 22 -3.45 18.51 -3.27
N PRO A 23 -2.15 18.45 -3.61
CA PRO A 23 -1.70 18.64 -4.99
C PRO A 23 -2.44 17.73 -5.97
N ARG A 24 -3.02 18.35 -7.00
CA ARG A 24 -3.81 17.67 -8.05
C ARG A 24 -2.99 17.49 -9.31
N GLY A 25 -3.35 16.50 -10.12
CA GLY A 25 -2.75 16.26 -11.44
C GLY A 25 -1.99 14.94 -11.52
N SER A 26 -1.19 14.78 -12.57
CA SER A 26 -0.43 13.55 -12.77
C SER A 26 0.90 13.57 -12.02
N LEU A 27 1.17 12.49 -11.27
CA LEU A 27 2.51 12.18 -10.79
C LEU A 27 3.16 11.16 -11.72
N TRP A 28 4.27 11.56 -12.33
CA TRP A 28 5.05 10.74 -13.25
C TRP A 28 5.72 9.58 -12.50
N LEU A 29 5.60 8.35 -13.01
CA LEU A 29 6.29 7.17 -12.46
C LEU A 29 7.64 6.95 -13.14
N SER A 30 8.66 6.59 -12.37
CA SER A 30 10.01 6.25 -12.84
C SER A 30 10.08 4.87 -13.50
N ASN A 31 11.19 4.56 -14.17
CA ASN A 31 11.38 3.22 -14.75
C ASN A 31 11.48 2.16 -13.65
N SER A 32 12.01 2.51 -12.48
CA SER A 32 12.05 1.63 -11.30
C SER A 32 10.65 1.35 -10.76
N ASP A 33 9.77 2.36 -10.74
CA ASP A 33 8.36 2.17 -10.35
C ASP A 33 7.65 1.22 -11.32
N LEU A 34 7.88 1.38 -12.63
CA LEU A 34 7.21 0.59 -13.68
C LEU A 34 7.79 -0.80 -13.91
N ALA A 35 8.92 -1.14 -13.28
CA ALA A 35 9.56 -2.45 -13.42
C ALA A 35 8.74 -3.58 -12.76
N PHE A 36 7.82 -3.23 -11.85
CA PHE A 36 6.99 -4.18 -11.13
C PHE A 36 5.62 -4.37 -11.81
N PRO A 37 5.08 -5.60 -11.85
CA PRO A 37 3.74 -5.85 -12.34
C PRO A 37 2.66 -5.16 -11.47
N PRO A 38 1.45 -4.95 -12.01
CA PRO A 38 0.39 -4.24 -11.32
C PRO A 38 -0.30 -5.11 -10.27
N PHE A 39 0.30 -5.24 -9.09
CA PHE A 39 -0.26 -5.98 -7.95
C PHE A 39 -0.10 -5.20 -6.63
N HIS A 40 -0.94 -5.53 -5.66
CA HIS A 40 -0.83 -5.01 -4.30
C HIS A 40 0.13 -5.86 -3.47
N THR A 41 1.26 -5.25 -3.07
CA THR A 41 2.14 -5.81 -2.05
C THR A 41 1.37 -5.88 -0.74
N SER A 42 1.35 -7.07 -0.17
CA SER A 42 0.53 -7.41 0.98
C SER A 42 1.38 -7.52 2.24
N SER A 43 0.92 -6.89 3.33
CA SER A 43 1.50 -7.06 4.67
C SER A 43 0.39 -7.13 5.72
N VAL A 44 0.62 -7.90 6.78
CA VAL A 44 -0.33 -8.06 7.89
C VAL A 44 0.39 -7.83 9.21
N TYR A 45 -0.19 -7.01 10.06
CA TYR A 45 0.32 -6.69 11.39
C TYR A 45 -0.67 -7.24 12.42
N PHE A 46 -0.20 -8.02 13.39
CA PHE A 46 -1.04 -8.57 14.46
C PHE A 46 -0.78 -7.84 15.78
N TYR A 47 -1.86 -7.51 16.48
CA TYR A 47 -1.84 -6.80 17.75
C TYR A 47 -2.66 -7.55 18.78
N ARG A 48 -2.02 -7.93 19.89
CA ARG A 48 -2.71 -8.51 21.04
C ARG A 48 -3.55 -7.46 21.73
N SER A 49 -4.68 -7.89 22.30
CA SER A 49 -5.57 -7.01 23.05
C SER A 49 -4.79 -6.27 24.14
N SER A 50 -4.95 -4.96 24.20
CA SER A 50 -4.42 -4.14 25.30
C SER A 50 -5.35 -4.08 26.51
N GLY A 51 -6.54 -4.69 26.44
CA GLY A 51 -7.60 -4.59 27.44
C GLY A 51 -8.28 -3.22 27.53
N LYS A 52 -7.82 -2.22 26.75
CA LYS A 52 -8.42 -0.88 26.72
C LYS A 52 -9.69 -0.86 25.87
N HIS A 53 -10.70 -0.11 26.31
CA HIS A 53 -11.97 0.03 25.60
C HIS A 53 -11.82 0.64 24.20
N ASN A 54 -10.83 1.52 23.99
CA ASN A 54 -10.55 2.18 22.71
C ASN A 54 -9.45 1.48 21.89
N PHE A 55 -9.15 0.21 22.18
CA PHE A 55 -8.14 -0.54 21.46
C PHE A 55 -8.53 -0.65 19.98
N PHE A 56 -7.68 -0.10 19.10
CA PHE A 56 -7.92 -0.04 17.64
C PHE A 56 -9.21 0.69 17.24
N ASP A 57 -9.60 1.76 17.96
CA ASP A 57 -10.77 2.57 17.58
C ASP A 57 -10.76 2.96 16.09
N LYS A 58 -11.73 2.45 15.33
CA LYS A 58 -11.82 2.66 13.88
C LYS A 58 -12.02 4.13 13.49
N GLY A 59 -12.65 4.93 14.35
CA GLY A 59 -12.85 6.36 14.12
C GLY A 59 -11.52 7.12 14.18
N VAL A 60 -10.73 6.85 15.23
CA VAL A 60 -9.37 7.40 15.39
C VAL A 60 -8.49 7.00 14.20
N LEU A 61 -8.51 5.71 13.83
CA LEU A 61 -7.72 5.21 12.71
C LEU A 61 -8.09 5.86 11.37
N LYS A 62 -9.39 5.98 11.05
CA LYS A 62 -9.87 6.66 9.84
C LYS A 62 -9.52 8.14 9.82
N GLN A 63 -9.67 8.84 10.96
CA GLN A 63 -9.31 10.25 11.06
C GLN A 63 -7.81 10.47 10.87
N ALA A 64 -6.98 9.65 11.51
CA ALA A 64 -5.54 9.70 11.36
C ALA A 64 -5.10 9.36 9.93
N LEU A 65 -5.78 8.40 9.28
CA LEU A 65 -5.53 8.04 7.89
C LEU A 65 -5.81 9.22 6.96
N GLY A 66 -6.96 9.89 7.11
CA GLY A 66 -7.27 11.09 6.34
C GLY A 66 -6.19 12.17 6.45
N LYS A 67 -5.65 12.38 7.67
CA LYS A 67 -4.53 13.31 7.89
C LYS A 67 -3.22 12.82 7.24
N ALA A 68 -2.89 11.53 7.34
CA ALA A 68 -1.70 10.95 6.72
C ALA A 68 -1.74 11.06 5.19
N LEU A 69 -2.93 10.92 4.59
CA LEU A 69 -3.12 11.03 3.14
C LEU A 69 -2.91 12.45 2.61
N VAL A 70 -2.82 13.49 3.44
CA VAL A 70 -2.50 14.85 2.97
C VAL A 70 -1.06 14.94 2.45
N PRO A 71 -0.02 14.65 3.26
CA PRO A 71 1.35 14.61 2.75
C PRO A 71 1.60 13.41 1.81
N PHE A 72 0.89 12.30 1.98
CA PHE A 72 0.98 11.11 1.11
C PHE A 72 -0.11 11.09 0.02
N TYR A 73 -0.48 12.25 -0.52
CA TYR A 73 -1.60 12.42 -1.45
C TYR A 73 -1.64 11.45 -2.66
N PRO A 74 -0.52 10.97 -3.24
CA PRO A 74 -0.61 10.01 -4.34
C PRO A 74 -1.25 8.68 -3.93
N MET A 75 -1.19 8.30 -2.65
CA MET A 75 -1.82 7.07 -2.13
C MET A 75 -3.36 7.10 -2.27
N ALA A 76 -3.96 8.30 -2.27
CA ALA A 76 -5.40 8.48 -2.44
C ALA A 76 -5.83 8.66 -3.91
N GLY A 77 -4.90 8.52 -4.86
CA GLY A 77 -5.13 8.65 -6.29
C GLY A 77 -5.62 7.37 -6.98
N ARG A 78 -5.58 7.38 -8.30
CA ARG A 78 -5.77 6.22 -9.19
C ARG A 78 -4.67 6.16 -10.23
N PHE A 79 -4.35 4.99 -10.76
CA PHE A 79 -3.49 4.94 -11.94
C PHE A 79 -4.25 5.36 -13.19
N LYS A 80 -3.55 5.99 -14.13
CA LYS A 80 -4.06 6.29 -15.46
C LYS A 80 -2.95 6.12 -16.50
N PHE A 81 -3.36 6.01 -17.76
CA PHE A 81 -2.43 6.15 -18.88
C PHE A 81 -2.35 7.62 -19.29
N ASN A 82 -1.13 8.09 -19.53
CA ASN A 82 -0.87 9.38 -20.15
C ASN A 82 -1.39 9.34 -21.61
N GLY A 83 -2.27 10.27 -21.98
CA GLY A 83 -2.90 10.26 -23.30
C GLY A 83 -1.96 10.54 -24.49
N GLN A 84 -0.75 11.06 -24.25
CA GLN A 84 0.21 11.39 -25.31
C GLN A 84 1.19 10.26 -25.59
N ASN A 85 1.69 9.61 -24.55
CA ASN A 85 2.76 8.60 -24.68
C ASN A 85 2.39 7.21 -24.11
N GLY A 86 1.17 7.04 -23.59
CA GLY A 86 0.68 5.79 -23.03
C GLY A 86 1.38 5.34 -21.74
N ARG A 87 2.24 6.17 -21.14
CA ARG A 87 2.93 5.83 -19.89
C ARG A 87 1.95 5.80 -18.73
N VAL A 88 2.11 4.83 -17.82
CA VAL A 88 1.34 4.81 -16.57
C VAL A 88 1.81 5.94 -15.65
N GLU A 89 0.86 6.67 -15.09
CA GLU A 89 1.03 7.74 -14.12
C GLU A 89 0.03 7.57 -12.98
N ILE A 90 0.24 8.26 -11.86
CA ILE A 90 -0.77 8.37 -10.81
C ILE A 90 -1.55 9.65 -11.02
N ASP A 91 -2.87 9.54 -11.21
CA ASP A 91 -3.79 10.65 -11.10
C ASP A 91 -4.04 10.96 -9.63
N CYS A 92 -3.48 12.07 -9.17
CA CYS A 92 -3.62 12.57 -7.80
C CYS A 92 -5.00 13.24 -7.65
N ASN A 93 -6.05 12.42 -7.75
CA ASN A 93 -7.45 12.84 -7.78
C ASN A 93 -8.16 12.77 -6.41
N ALA A 94 -7.42 12.41 -5.35
CA ALA A 94 -7.91 12.27 -3.98
C ALA A 94 -9.24 11.51 -3.85
N GLU A 95 -9.49 10.55 -4.75
CA GLU A 95 -10.70 9.73 -4.70
C GLU A 95 -10.80 8.96 -3.37
N GLY A 96 -9.64 8.62 -2.80
CA GLY A 96 -9.47 8.06 -1.48
C GLY A 96 -8.90 6.65 -1.52
N VAL A 97 -8.78 6.07 -0.33
CA VAL A 97 -8.31 4.70 -0.10
C VAL A 97 -9.41 3.84 0.50
N VAL A 98 -9.41 2.55 0.18
CA VAL A 98 -10.40 1.62 0.75
C VAL A 98 -10.00 1.25 2.17
N PHE A 99 -10.90 1.44 3.12
CA PHE A 99 -10.76 1.06 4.51
C PHE A 99 -11.90 0.12 4.91
N VAL A 100 -11.55 -1.13 5.20
CA VAL A 100 -12.48 -2.20 5.57
C VAL A 100 -12.39 -2.46 7.07
N VAL A 101 -13.55 -2.66 7.69
CA VAL A 101 -13.65 -3.21 9.04
C VAL A 101 -14.31 -4.58 8.94
N ALA A 102 -13.68 -5.56 9.53
CA ALA A 102 -14.12 -6.94 9.54
C ALA A 102 -14.01 -7.57 10.94
N GLU A 103 -14.67 -8.70 11.12
CA GLU A 103 -14.61 -9.51 12.33
C GLU A 103 -14.30 -10.96 11.96
N SER A 104 -13.64 -11.68 12.87
CA SER A 104 -13.34 -13.10 12.71
C SER A 104 -13.66 -13.88 13.99
N SER A 105 -14.22 -15.08 13.79
CA SER A 105 -14.40 -16.07 14.86
C SER A 105 -13.11 -16.81 15.23
N SER A 106 -12.00 -16.55 14.54
CA SER A 106 -10.67 -17.04 14.90
C SER A 106 -10.06 -16.18 16.02
N ALA A 107 -9.07 -16.72 16.70
CA ALA A 107 -8.16 -15.99 17.59
C ALA A 107 -6.82 -15.74 16.88
N ILE A 108 -6.04 -14.77 17.36
CA ILE A 108 -4.68 -14.54 16.82
C ILE A 108 -3.79 -15.78 16.99
N ASP A 109 -3.97 -16.54 18.06
CA ASP A 109 -3.21 -17.78 18.32
C ASP A 109 -3.44 -18.87 17.26
N ASP A 110 -4.56 -18.81 16.53
CA ASP A 110 -4.87 -19.77 15.46
C ASP A 110 -3.92 -19.62 14.26
N PHE A 111 -3.18 -18.49 14.16
CA PHE A 111 -2.18 -18.24 13.12
C PHE A 111 -0.77 -18.77 13.48
N GLY A 112 -0.61 -19.40 14.65
CA GLY A 112 0.60 -20.12 15.03
C GLY A 112 1.85 -19.23 15.15
N ASP A 113 2.91 -19.61 14.45
CA ASP A 113 4.20 -18.89 14.41
C ASP A 113 4.22 -17.70 13.45
N PHE A 114 3.08 -17.40 12.83
CA PHE A 114 2.90 -16.39 11.81
C PHE A 114 3.70 -16.63 10.52
N ALA A 115 4.11 -17.87 10.24
CA ALA A 115 4.57 -18.24 8.91
C ALA A 115 3.46 -17.90 7.89
N PRO A 116 3.76 -17.16 6.80
CA PRO A 116 2.72 -16.73 5.87
C PRO A 116 1.98 -17.91 5.24
N THR A 117 0.67 -17.99 5.47
CA THR A 117 -0.23 -18.95 4.84
C THR A 117 -1.23 -18.23 3.93
N PRO A 118 -1.91 -18.95 3.00
CA PRO A 118 -2.98 -18.36 2.20
C PRO A 118 -4.10 -17.70 3.01
N ASP A 119 -4.29 -18.10 4.28
CA ASP A 119 -5.31 -17.50 5.16
C ASP A 119 -5.04 -16.02 5.45
N PHE A 120 -3.79 -15.57 5.39
CA PHE A 120 -3.43 -14.15 5.58
C PHE A 120 -4.04 -13.26 4.50
N LEU A 121 -4.31 -13.80 3.30
CA LEU A 121 -4.98 -13.05 2.23
C LEU A 121 -6.42 -12.71 2.59
N THR A 122 -7.07 -13.45 3.51
CA THR A 122 -8.41 -13.11 4.01
C THR A 122 -8.42 -11.90 4.94
N LEU A 123 -7.24 -11.51 5.45
CA LEU A 123 -7.06 -10.37 6.34
C LEU A 123 -6.76 -9.06 5.57
N ILE A 124 -6.77 -9.10 4.24
CA ILE A 124 -6.54 -7.97 3.34
C ILE A 124 -7.74 -7.87 2.40
N PRO A 125 -8.20 -6.67 2.02
CA PRO A 125 -9.31 -6.55 1.07
C PRO A 125 -8.98 -7.24 -0.26
N THR A 126 -9.91 -8.06 -0.76
CA THR A 126 -9.81 -8.60 -2.11
C THR A 126 -9.87 -7.48 -3.14
N ILE A 127 -8.96 -7.49 -4.12
CA ILE A 127 -8.91 -6.51 -5.21
C ILE A 127 -9.34 -7.19 -6.51
N ASP A 128 -10.29 -6.57 -7.21
CA ASP A 128 -10.65 -6.95 -8.57
C ASP A 128 -9.85 -6.11 -9.58
N TYR A 129 -8.97 -6.79 -10.33
CA TYR A 129 -8.12 -6.18 -11.35
C TYR A 129 -8.75 -6.20 -12.75
N SER A 130 -9.94 -6.81 -12.92
CA SER A 130 -10.57 -6.97 -14.24
C SER A 130 -11.05 -5.65 -14.86
N GLY A 131 -11.32 -4.63 -14.04
CA GLY A 131 -11.76 -3.30 -14.47
C GLY A 131 -10.66 -2.38 -15.01
N GLY A 132 -9.41 -2.84 -15.06
CA GLY A 132 -8.25 -2.06 -15.51
C GLY A 132 -7.61 -1.21 -14.40
N ILE A 133 -6.52 -0.51 -14.72
CA ILE A 133 -5.65 0.11 -13.71
C ILE A 133 -6.28 1.26 -12.92
N SER A 134 -7.37 1.84 -13.43
CA SER A 134 -8.07 2.96 -12.79
C SER A 134 -9.23 2.50 -11.91
N SER A 135 -9.62 1.22 -11.94
CA SER A 135 -10.82 0.74 -11.24
C SER A 135 -10.58 0.42 -9.76
N TYR A 136 -9.33 0.20 -9.35
CA TYR A 136 -8.98 -0.14 -7.98
C TYR A 136 -8.26 1.00 -7.27
N SER A 137 -8.42 1.03 -5.94
CA SER A 137 -7.66 1.93 -5.06
C SER A 137 -6.19 1.55 -5.05
N ILE A 138 -5.30 2.53 -4.95
CA ILE A 138 -3.85 2.31 -4.82
C ILE A 138 -3.49 1.68 -3.46
N LEU A 139 -4.25 2.04 -2.42
CA LEU A 139 -4.10 1.52 -1.07
C LEU A 139 -5.43 0.92 -0.61
N VAL A 140 -5.36 -0.29 -0.07
CA VAL A 140 -6.48 -0.98 0.57
C VAL A 140 -6.05 -1.43 1.97
N LEU A 141 -6.92 -1.20 2.96
CA LEU A 141 -6.65 -1.45 4.37
C LEU A 141 -7.79 -2.27 4.96
N GLN A 142 -7.48 -3.21 5.84
CA GLN A 142 -8.49 -3.95 6.58
C GLN A 142 -8.10 -4.05 8.06
N ILE A 143 -9.02 -3.64 8.93
CA ILE A 143 -8.96 -3.91 10.36
C ILE A 143 -9.84 -5.13 10.63
N THR A 144 -9.25 -6.22 11.12
CA THR A 144 -10.00 -7.43 11.50
C THR A 144 -9.97 -7.62 13.01
N TYR A 145 -11.12 -7.55 13.66
CA TYR A 145 -11.27 -7.84 15.09
C TYR A 145 -11.50 -9.33 15.32
N PHE A 146 -10.68 -9.95 16.17
CA PHE A 146 -10.74 -11.38 16.48
C PHE A 146 -11.53 -11.64 17.77
N LYS A 147 -12.09 -12.85 17.93
CA LYS A 147 -12.85 -13.23 19.15
C LYS A 147 -12.07 -13.07 20.45
N CYS A 148 -10.74 -13.16 20.39
CA CYS A 148 -9.84 -12.99 21.54
C CYS A 148 -9.57 -11.53 21.91
N GLY A 149 -10.25 -10.57 21.27
CA GLY A 149 -10.04 -9.13 21.43
C GLY A 149 -8.77 -8.60 20.75
N GLY A 150 -8.02 -9.47 20.05
CA GLY A 150 -6.89 -9.07 19.23
C GLY A 150 -7.34 -8.45 17.90
N VAL A 151 -6.43 -7.77 17.21
CA VAL A 151 -6.69 -7.13 15.93
C VAL A 151 -5.58 -7.44 14.93
N SER A 152 -5.93 -7.60 13.66
CA SER A 152 -4.97 -7.47 12.56
C SER A 152 -5.24 -6.22 11.73
N LEU A 153 -4.15 -5.62 11.25
CA LEU A 153 -4.15 -4.62 10.19
C LEU A 153 -3.58 -5.28 8.93
N GLY A 154 -4.41 -5.53 7.94
CA GLY A 154 -4.00 -5.90 6.60
C GLY A 154 -3.78 -4.66 5.74
N VAL A 155 -2.68 -4.62 5.01
CA VAL A 155 -2.31 -3.55 4.09
C VAL A 155 -2.02 -4.15 2.72
N GLY A 156 -2.78 -3.73 1.72
CA GLY A 156 -2.44 -3.94 0.32
C GLY A 156 -2.05 -2.59 -0.29
N MET A 157 -0.83 -2.47 -0.80
CA MET A 157 -0.34 -1.26 -1.46
C MET A 157 0.15 -1.61 -2.85
N GLU A 158 -0.37 -0.93 -3.87
CA GLU A 158 0.04 -1.21 -5.25
C GLU A 158 1.53 -0.90 -5.46
N HIS A 159 2.30 -1.88 -5.92
CA HIS A 159 3.77 -1.82 -5.81
C HIS A 159 4.42 -0.66 -6.59
N ARG A 160 3.75 -0.11 -7.62
CA ARG A 160 4.27 1.00 -8.42
C ARG A 160 4.11 2.35 -7.71
N VAL A 161 3.31 2.44 -6.64
CA VAL A 161 3.26 3.68 -5.85
C VAL A 161 4.43 3.81 -4.89
N ALA A 162 4.95 2.71 -4.35
CA ALA A 162 5.98 2.75 -3.31
C ALA A 162 6.70 1.41 -3.17
N ASP A 163 7.99 1.49 -2.82
CA ASP A 163 8.75 0.35 -2.32
C ASP A 163 8.43 0.08 -0.84
N GLY A 164 9.04 -0.98 -0.27
CA GLY A 164 8.81 -1.37 1.12
C GLY A 164 9.21 -0.29 2.15
N VAL A 165 10.28 0.46 1.89
CA VAL A 165 10.73 1.54 2.79
C VAL A 165 9.72 2.69 2.80
N SER A 166 9.25 3.09 1.63
CA SER A 166 8.24 4.14 1.46
C SER A 166 6.88 3.71 2.00
N GLY A 167 6.51 2.43 1.84
CA GLY A 167 5.32 1.85 2.43
C GLY A 167 5.34 1.85 3.96
N LEU A 168 6.47 1.44 4.56
CA LEU A 168 6.67 1.50 6.01
C LEU A 168 6.67 2.95 6.53
N HIS A 169 7.26 3.89 5.78
CA HIS A 169 7.19 5.30 6.13
C HIS A 169 5.75 5.81 6.23
N PHE A 170 4.88 5.40 5.31
CA PHE A 170 3.46 5.72 5.36
C PHE A 170 2.76 5.08 6.59
N VAL A 171 2.93 3.77 6.80
CA VAL A 171 2.27 3.06 7.92
C VAL A 171 2.71 3.62 9.28
N ASN A 172 4.01 3.90 9.44
CA ASN A 172 4.54 4.50 10.66
C ASN A 172 3.99 5.91 10.87
N THR A 173 4.00 6.76 9.83
CA THR A 173 3.43 8.12 9.93
C THR A 173 1.95 8.10 10.29
N TRP A 174 1.17 7.21 9.67
CA TRP A 174 -0.24 7.02 10.03
C TRP A 174 -0.40 6.63 11.50
N SER A 175 0.45 5.73 11.99
CA SER A 175 0.45 5.31 13.39
C SER A 175 0.81 6.44 14.36
N ASP A 176 1.77 7.30 14.00
CA ASP A 176 2.20 8.44 14.81
C ASP A 176 1.05 9.44 14.97
N ILE A 177 0.39 9.77 13.85
CA ILE A 177 -0.81 10.63 13.83
C ILE A 177 -1.94 10.01 14.66
N ALA A 178 -2.16 8.69 14.57
CA ALA A 178 -3.20 8.00 15.35
C ALA A 178 -2.93 8.05 16.86
N ARG A 179 -1.66 8.12 17.28
CA ARG A 179 -1.26 8.33 18.68
C ARG A 179 -1.31 9.80 19.11
N GLY A 180 -1.55 10.73 18.17
CA GLY A 180 -1.47 12.16 18.41
C GLY A 180 -0.04 12.69 18.53
N ASP A 181 0.96 11.91 18.12
CA ASP A 181 2.36 12.33 18.11
C ASP A 181 2.72 12.93 16.75
N LEU A 182 2.79 14.26 16.70
CA LEU A 182 3.13 15.01 15.48
C LEU A 182 4.58 15.52 15.49
N SER A 183 5.36 15.18 16.52
CA SER A 183 6.67 15.79 16.77
C SER A 183 7.75 15.43 15.75
N ASN A 184 7.63 14.28 15.10
CA ASN A 184 8.67 13.71 14.21
C ASN A 184 8.15 13.33 12.82
N ILE A 185 6.98 13.81 12.40
CA ILE A 185 6.45 13.51 11.08
C ILE A 185 7.32 14.16 10.02
N LYS A 186 8.04 13.34 9.26
CA LYS A 186 8.84 13.78 8.12
C LYS A 186 7.95 13.74 6.88
N PRO A 187 7.64 14.88 6.24
CA PRO A 187 6.85 14.86 5.02
C PRO A 187 7.59 14.07 3.93
N PRO A 188 6.90 13.26 3.13
CA PRO A 188 7.51 12.56 2.02
C PRO A 188 7.89 13.56 0.92
N PHE A 189 8.95 13.26 0.19
CA PHE A 189 9.34 14.00 -1.00
C PHE A 189 8.69 13.36 -2.23
N MET A 190 7.89 14.13 -2.97
CA MET A 190 7.03 13.65 -4.05
C MET A 190 7.49 14.12 -5.43
N ASP A 191 8.75 13.87 -5.78
CA ASP A 191 9.27 14.09 -7.13
C ASP A 191 10.10 12.90 -7.59
N ARG A 192 9.48 12.06 -8.42
CA ARG A 192 10.10 10.86 -9.00
C ARG A 192 11.00 11.19 -10.18
N THR A 193 10.99 12.43 -10.69
CA THR A 193 11.78 12.81 -11.85
C THR A 193 13.28 12.80 -11.59
N LEU A 194 13.69 12.80 -10.32
CA LEU A 194 15.08 12.53 -9.91
C LEU A 194 15.61 11.17 -10.39
N LEU A 195 14.71 10.20 -10.63
CA LEU A 195 15.03 8.88 -11.17
C LEU A 195 14.82 8.79 -12.69
N ARG A 196 14.69 9.92 -13.39
CA ARG A 196 14.67 9.91 -14.86
C ARG A 196 15.97 9.35 -15.40
N ALA A 197 15.84 8.48 -16.41
CA ALA A 197 16.98 8.11 -17.21
C ALA A 197 17.59 9.38 -17.83
N ARG A 198 18.92 9.41 -17.89
CA ARG A 198 19.65 10.47 -18.59
C ARG A 198 19.36 10.38 -20.08
N ASP A 199 19.19 11.54 -20.71
CA ASP A 199 18.99 11.66 -22.15
C ASP A 199 20.01 12.67 -22.72
N PRO A 200 21.02 12.22 -23.50
CA PRO A 200 21.26 10.82 -23.89
C PRO A 200 21.77 9.95 -22.73
N PRO A 201 21.69 8.61 -22.82
CA PRO A 201 22.29 7.71 -21.83
C PRO A 201 23.80 7.95 -21.65
N GLN A 202 24.25 7.98 -20.40
CA GLN A 202 25.66 8.25 -20.03
C GLN A 202 26.22 7.11 -19.15
N PRO A 203 26.40 5.88 -19.67
CA PRO A 203 26.96 4.77 -18.89
C PRO A 203 28.36 5.13 -18.38
N ALA A 204 28.60 5.00 -17.07
CA ALA A 204 29.88 5.38 -16.47
C ALA A 204 30.92 4.26 -16.53
N PHE A 205 30.48 3.02 -16.71
CA PHE A 205 31.32 1.83 -16.83
C PHE A 205 30.61 0.74 -17.65
N PRO A 206 31.34 -0.27 -18.16
CA PRO A 206 30.74 -1.40 -18.85
C PRO A 206 29.88 -2.23 -17.90
N HIS A 207 28.63 -2.47 -18.27
CA HIS A 207 27.70 -3.32 -17.53
C HIS A 207 27.69 -4.72 -18.14
N ILE A 208 28.25 -5.72 -17.45
CA ILE A 208 28.37 -7.10 -17.95
C ILE A 208 27.00 -7.73 -18.19
N GLU A 209 25.99 -7.31 -17.44
CA GLU A 209 24.60 -7.75 -17.53
C GLU A 209 23.94 -7.37 -18.87
N TYR A 210 24.48 -6.36 -19.55
CA TYR A 210 24.01 -5.91 -20.87
C TYR A 210 24.96 -6.29 -22.01
N GLN A 211 26.01 -7.08 -21.75
CA GLN A 211 26.90 -7.57 -22.80
C GLN A 211 26.28 -8.78 -23.52
N PRO A 212 26.57 -8.99 -24.82
CA PRO A 212 26.14 -10.19 -25.54
C PRO A 212 26.66 -11.44 -24.83
N SER A 213 25.81 -12.48 -24.75
CA SER A 213 26.24 -13.78 -24.24
C SER A 213 27.46 -14.29 -25.02
N PRO A 214 28.44 -14.94 -24.35
CA PRO A 214 29.55 -15.55 -25.04
C PRO A 214 29.06 -16.55 -26.10
N GLN A 215 29.65 -16.52 -27.29
CA GLN A 215 29.34 -17.51 -28.31
C GLN A 215 29.80 -18.89 -27.82
N MET A 216 28.87 -19.85 -27.76
CA MET A 216 29.21 -21.23 -27.48
C MET A 216 30.04 -21.79 -28.64
N LYS A 217 31.18 -22.42 -28.34
CA LYS A 217 31.96 -23.12 -29.36
C LYS A 217 31.17 -24.35 -29.82
N PRO A 218 31.06 -24.62 -31.13
CA PRO A 218 30.51 -25.88 -31.62
C PRO A 218 31.37 -27.04 -31.11
N PHE A 219 30.70 -28.14 -30.75
CA PHE A 219 31.33 -29.40 -30.36
C PHE A 219 32.08 -30.03 -31.52
#